data_AF-A0A8H6L805-F1
#
_entry.id   AF-A0A8H6L805-F1
#
_cell.length_a   1.000
_cell.length_b   1.000
_cell.length_c   1.000
_cell.angle_alpha   90.00
_cell.angle_beta   90.00
_cell.angle_gamma   90.00
#
_symmetry.space_group_name_H-M   'P 1'
#
loop_
_entity.id
_entity.type
_entity.pdbx_description
1 polymer ?
#
loop_
_entity_poly.entity_id
_entity_poly.type
_entity_poly.pdbx_seq_one_letter_code
_entity_poly.pdbx_strand_id
1 'polypeptide(L)'
;MPAGLARSVLKRYHQFFRNDIIRRQKEQERTDLGSQVWFSCDQTAGDLSHWAFIVHDLVENSFTKYELCKVRSGNVKRDDMHFSETVDGRDGNRYHFRSKPILLNLDIRKKHILETGYPEDGSFHIGLIGWTHMTREGIDGIGDSIMKDFGKYTLLWNNCQRFLRKLYEGLRNKQAPEAADYLWFRK
;
A
#
# COMPACT_ATOMS: atom_id res chain seq x y z
N MET A 1 -14.23 -38.35 2.96
CA MET A 1 -13.26 -37.89 3.98
C MET A 1 -13.82 -38.17 5.37
N PRO A 2 -13.03 -38.64 6.36
CA PRO A 2 -13.53 -38.93 7.70
C PRO A 2 -13.86 -37.64 8.46
N ALA A 3 -15.02 -37.58 9.13
CA ALA A 3 -15.52 -36.38 9.81
C ALA A 3 -14.56 -35.83 10.91
N GLY A 4 -13.74 -36.69 11.52
CA GLY A 4 -12.73 -36.28 12.51
C GLY A 4 -11.56 -35.48 11.91
N LEU A 5 -11.16 -35.79 10.67
CA LEU A 5 -10.08 -35.08 9.98
C LEU A 5 -10.54 -33.65 9.60
N ALA A 6 -11.76 -33.51 9.07
CA ALA A 6 -12.35 -32.23 8.71
C ALA A 6 -12.49 -31.27 9.92
N ARG A 7 -12.93 -31.76 11.08
CA ARG A 7 -13.00 -30.95 12.32
C ARG A 7 -11.62 -30.50 12.81
N SER A 8 -10.61 -31.35 12.71
CA SER A 8 -9.24 -31.00 13.13
C SER A 8 -8.59 -29.96 12.21
N VAL A 9 -8.84 -30.05 10.91
CA VAL A 9 -8.39 -29.07 9.90
C VAL A 9 -9.08 -27.73 10.11
N LEU A 10 -10.41 -27.72 10.33
CA LEU A 10 -11.17 -26.50 10.58
C LEU A 10 -10.72 -25.80 11.87
N LYS A 11 -10.45 -26.56 12.94
CA LYS A 11 -9.93 -26.00 14.20
C LYS A 11 -8.54 -25.38 14.02
N ARG A 12 -7.64 -26.02 13.27
CA ARG A 12 -6.33 -25.45 12.95
C ARG A 12 -6.48 -24.19 12.10
N TYR A 13 -7.35 -24.21 11.09
CA TYR A 13 -7.64 -23.05 10.25
C TYR A 13 -8.12 -21.85 11.08
N HIS A 14 -9.10 -22.05 11.97
CA HIS A 14 -9.56 -20.99 12.88
C HIS A 14 -8.47 -20.49 13.83
N GLN A 15 -7.58 -21.37 14.31
CA GLN A 15 -6.48 -20.97 15.18
C GLN A 15 -5.43 -20.14 14.43
N PHE A 16 -5.02 -20.57 13.24
CA PHE A 16 -4.11 -19.82 12.38
C PHE A 16 -4.68 -18.44 12.07
N PHE A 17 -5.95 -18.40 11.67
CA PHE A 17 -6.67 -17.16 11.36
C PHE A 17 -6.73 -16.19 12.56
N ARG A 18 -7.03 -16.69 13.76
CA ARG A 18 -7.01 -15.87 14.99
C ARG A 18 -5.61 -15.36 15.31
N ASN A 19 -4.58 -16.19 15.17
CA ASN A 19 -3.21 -15.78 15.42
C ASN A 19 -2.77 -14.68 14.45
N ASP A 20 -3.18 -14.75 13.18
CA ASP A 20 -2.88 -13.72 12.18
C ASP A 20 -3.62 -12.40 12.47
N ILE A 21 -4.87 -12.45 12.92
CA ILE A 21 -5.61 -11.26 13.36
C ILE A 21 -4.89 -10.58 14.54
N ILE A 22 -4.51 -11.36 15.56
CA ILE A 22 -3.79 -10.83 16.74
C ILE A 22 -2.44 -10.25 16.33
N ARG A 23 -1.71 -10.93 15.43
CA ARG A 23 -0.44 -10.45 14.90
C ARG A 23 -0.61 -9.10 14.20
N ARG A 24 -1.58 -8.99 13.28
CA ARG A 24 -1.86 -7.75 12.55
C ARG A 24 -2.20 -6.59 13.49
N GLN A 25 -3.03 -6.83 14.50
CA GLN A 25 -3.35 -5.81 15.50
C GLN A 25 -2.09 -5.31 16.23
N LYS A 26 -1.26 -6.24 16.71
CA LYS A 26 0.00 -5.89 17.37
C LYS A 26 0.94 -5.11 16.46
N GLU A 27 1.10 -5.51 15.20
CA GLU A 27 1.95 -4.81 14.23
C GLU A 27 1.48 -3.37 14.00
N GLN A 28 0.17 -3.12 13.95
CA GLN A 28 -0.36 -1.76 13.78
C GLN A 28 -0.05 -0.83 14.94
N GLU A 29 0.02 -1.38 16.15
CA GLU A 29 0.32 -0.64 17.37
C GLU A 29 1.83 -0.34 17.53
N ARG A 30 2.69 -0.93 16.68
CA ARG A 30 4.14 -0.67 16.68
C ARG A 30 4.45 0.69 16.08
N THR A 31 4.50 1.71 16.94
CA THR A 31 4.96 3.06 16.58
C THR A 31 6.48 3.26 16.75
N ASP A 32 7.13 2.36 17.49
CA ASP A 32 8.58 2.33 17.71
C ASP A 32 9.37 2.05 16.42
N LEU A 33 8.72 1.46 15.42
CA LEU A 33 9.31 1.13 14.12
C LEU A 33 9.17 2.26 13.08
N GLY A 34 8.53 3.36 13.46
CA GLY A 34 8.22 4.51 12.60
C GLY A 34 6.75 4.53 12.15
N SER A 35 6.49 5.38 11.15
CA SER A 35 5.19 5.55 10.49
C SER A 35 4.80 4.28 9.73
N GLN A 36 3.55 3.84 9.88
CA GLN A 36 3.06 2.65 9.19
C GLN A 36 2.93 2.89 7.68
N VAL A 37 3.39 1.92 6.88
CA VAL A 37 3.28 1.91 5.42
C VAL A 37 2.28 0.84 5.00
N TRP A 38 1.17 1.29 4.44
CA TRP A 38 0.08 0.45 3.98
C TRP A 38 0.08 0.37 2.46
N PHE A 39 -0.24 -0.81 1.95
CA PHE A 39 -0.41 -1.07 0.54
C PHE A 39 -1.90 -1.17 0.22
N SER A 40 -2.34 -0.40 -0.78
CA SER A 40 -3.67 -0.49 -1.34
C SER A 40 -3.64 -1.00 -2.78
N CYS A 41 -4.44 -2.01 -3.12
CA CYS A 41 -4.72 -2.39 -4.50
C CYS A 41 -6.22 -2.60 -4.75
N ASP A 42 -6.69 -2.07 -5.88
CA ASP A 42 -8.06 -2.28 -6.38
C ASP A 42 -8.19 -3.64 -7.07
N GLN A 43 -9.05 -4.53 -6.59
CA GLN A 43 -9.35 -5.80 -7.25
C GLN A 43 -10.68 -5.73 -8.02
N THR A 44 -10.78 -4.90 -9.06
CA THR A 44 -11.96 -4.92 -9.95
C THR A 44 -11.71 -5.71 -11.23
N ALA A 45 -12.50 -6.78 -11.41
CA ALA A 45 -12.86 -7.41 -12.68
C ALA A 45 -11.74 -7.89 -13.63
N GLY A 46 -10.55 -8.24 -13.13
CA GLY A 46 -9.50 -8.85 -13.95
C GLY A 46 -8.73 -7.88 -14.85
N ASP A 47 -8.97 -6.57 -14.73
CA ASP A 47 -8.15 -5.51 -15.33
C ASP A 47 -7.14 -4.96 -14.31
N LEU A 48 -6.03 -4.40 -14.80
CA LEU A 48 -4.86 -4.02 -13.99
C LEU A 48 -5.22 -3.13 -12.79
N SER A 49 -5.20 -3.75 -11.60
CA SER A 49 -5.31 -3.17 -10.27
C SER A 49 -4.37 -1.98 -10.09
N HIS A 50 -4.92 -0.78 -9.94
CA HIS A 50 -4.12 0.39 -9.58
C HIS A 50 -3.57 0.21 -8.16
N TRP A 51 -2.25 0.34 -8.01
CA TRP A 51 -1.57 0.23 -6.72
C TRP A 51 -1.34 1.62 -6.13
N ALA A 52 -1.43 1.72 -4.81
CA ALA A 52 -1.05 2.90 -4.05
C ALA A 52 -0.44 2.52 -2.71
N PHE A 53 0.38 3.40 -2.15
CA PHE A 53 0.71 3.36 -0.74
C PHE A 53 -0.06 4.39 0.04
N ILE A 54 -0.29 4.09 1.29
CA ILE A 54 -0.79 5.02 2.29
C ILE A 54 0.21 5.01 3.42
N VAL A 55 0.76 6.16 3.78
CA VAL A 55 1.62 6.30 4.96
C VAL A 55 0.86 7.08 6.00
N HIS A 56 0.87 6.56 7.23
CA HIS A 56 0.30 7.22 8.38
C HIS A 56 1.37 8.08 9.05
N ASP A 57 1.28 9.40 8.90
CA ASP A 57 2.11 10.32 9.66
C ASP A 57 1.63 10.35 11.11
N LEU A 58 2.43 9.80 12.01
CA LEU A 58 2.10 9.70 13.43
C LEU A 58 2.14 11.05 14.16
N VAL A 59 2.87 12.04 13.62
CA VAL A 59 3.00 13.37 14.25
C VAL A 59 1.77 14.21 13.95
N GLU A 60 1.36 14.24 12.69
CA GLU A 60 0.18 15.00 12.26
C GLU A 60 -1.13 14.21 12.40
N ASN A 61 -1.02 12.91 12.75
CA ASN A 61 -2.14 11.96 12.75
C ASN A 61 -2.92 12.02 11.42
N SER A 62 -2.17 12.06 10.31
CA SER A 62 -2.68 12.27 8.96
C SER A 62 -2.24 11.12 8.04
N PHE A 63 -2.96 10.92 6.95
CA PHE A 63 -2.61 9.89 5.96
C PHE A 63 -2.24 10.54 4.65
N THR A 64 -1.11 10.15 4.08
CA THR A 64 -0.70 10.55 2.74
C THR A 64 -0.75 9.35 1.81
N LYS A 65 -1.46 9.49 0.69
CA LYS A 65 -1.52 8.52 -0.39
C LYS A 65 -0.44 8.82 -1.42
N TYR A 66 0.30 7.80 -1.83
CA TYR A 66 1.36 7.85 -2.83
C TYR A 66 1.00 6.92 -3.99
N GLU A 67 1.01 7.42 -5.23
CA GLU A 67 0.64 6.64 -6.41
C GLU A 67 1.28 7.17 -7.69
N LEU A 68 1.50 6.28 -8.66
CA LEU A 68 1.82 6.63 -10.04
C LEU A 68 0.51 6.69 -10.83
N CYS A 69 0.05 7.88 -11.21
CA CYS A 69 -1.23 8.05 -11.87
C CYS A 69 -1.12 8.69 -13.26
N LYS A 70 -2.10 8.38 -14.12
CA LYS A 70 -2.30 9.05 -15.40
C LYS A 70 -2.63 10.54 -15.16
N VAL A 71 -2.01 11.42 -15.94
CA VAL A 71 -2.32 12.85 -15.97
C VAL A 71 -3.75 13.02 -16.49
N ARG A 72 -4.61 13.69 -15.71
CA ARG A 72 -6.00 13.99 -16.07
C ARG A 72 -6.16 15.50 -16.29
N SER A 73 -6.93 15.88 -17.30
CA SER A 73 -7.35 17.27 -17.50
C SER A 73 -8.14 17.74 -16.27
N GLY A 74 -7.76 18.89 -15.71
CA GLY A 74 -8.41 19.43 -14.51
C GLY A 74 -7.83 18.97 -13.17
N ASN A 75 -6.62 18.39 -13.13
CA ASN A 75 -5.89 18.22 -11.88
C ASN A 75 -5.69 19.60 -11.22
N VAL A 76 -6.51 19.91 -10.22
CA VAL A 76 -6.33 21.09 -9.37
C VAL A 76 -5.07 20.86 -8.55
N LYS A 77 -4.03 21.64 -8.82
CA LYS A 77 -2.87 21.70 -7.93
C LYS A 77 -3.33 22.37 -6.64
N ARG A 78 -3.09 21.70 -5.53
CA ARG A 78 -3.24 22.24 -4.19
C ARG A 78 -1.88 22.20 -3.51
N ASP A 79 -1.66 23.11 -2.58
CA ASP A 79 -0.37 23.23 -1.89
C ASP A 79 -0.05 22.00 -1.03
N ASP A 80 -1.09 21.27 -0.61
CA ASP A 80 -0.96 20.02 0.12
C ASP A 80 -0.69 18.81 -0.78
N MET A 81 -0.45 18.98 -2.08
CA MET A 81 -0.20 17.89 -3.03
C MET A 81 1.17 17.99 -3.67
N HIS A 82 1.85 16.85 -3.82
CA HIS A 82 3.07 16.75 -4.61
C HIS A 82 2.80 16.15 -5.97
N PHE A 83 3.51 16.65 -6.98
CA PHE A 83 3.50 16.12 -8.33
C PHE A 83 4.92 16.14 -8.90
N SER A 84 5.42 14.95 -9.23
CA SER A 84 6.65 14.80 -10.01
C SER A 84 6.49 15.28 -11.47
N GLU A 85 7.61 15.32 -12.19
CA GLU A 85 7.62 15.42 -13.65
C GLU A 85 6.87 14.27 -14.32
N THR A 86 6.36 14.54 -15.52
CA THR A 86 5.59 13.55 -16.27
C THR A 86 6.48 12.69 -17.16
N VAL A 87 6.17 11.40 -17.23
CA VAL A 87 6.71 10.47 -18.23
C VAL A 87 5.65 10.09 -19.24
N ASP A 88 6.07 9.87 -20.49
CA ASP A 88 5.18 9.39 -21.54
C ASP A 88 4.88 7.90 -21.36
N GLY A 89 3.70 7.47 -21.76
CA GLY A 89 3.28 6.08 -21.86
C GLY A 89 3.28 5.59 -23.31
N ARG A 90 3.45 4.27 -23.49
CA ARG A 90 3.30 3.63 -24.81
C ARG A 90 1.87 3.69 -25.35
N ASP A 91 0.91 3.93 -24.49
CA ASP A 91 -0.50 4.12 -24.79
C ASP A 91 -0.86 5.57 -25.18
N GLY A 92 0.15 6.44 -25.35
CA GLY A 92 -0.04 7.86 -25.70
C GLY A 92 -0.46 8.76 -24.53
N ASN A 93 -0.58 8.21 -23.32
CA ASN A 93 -0.90 8.98 -22.13
C ASN A 93 0.36 9.48 -21.43
N ARG A 94 0.21 10.42 -20.49
CA ARG A 94 1.29 10.85 -19.60
C ARG A 94 1.00 10.42 -18.16
N TYR A 95 2.05 10.15 -17.41
CA TYR A 95 1.98 9.64 -16.04
C TYR A 95 2.88 10.46 -15.13
N HIS A 96 2.49 10.61 -13.87
CA HIS A 96 3.31 11.22 -12.84
C HIS A 96 3.13 10.51 -11.50
N PHE A 97 4.18 10.49 -10.71
CA PHE A 97 4.07 10.24 -9.29
C PHE A 97 3.37 11.43 -8.61
N ARG A 98 2.46 11.10 -7.70
CA ARG A 98 1.66 12.03 -6.92
C ARG A 98 1.61 11.59 -5.46
N SER A 99 1.73 12.56 -4.56
CA SER A 99 1.33 12.40 -3.16
C SER A 99 0.19 13.35 -2.80
N LYS A 100 -0.75 12.89 -1.98
CA LYS A 100 -1.86 13.71 -1.49
C LYS A 100 -2.38 13.23 -0.12
N PRO A 101 -2.85 14.14 0.74
CA PRO A 101 -3.59 13.78 1.93
C PRO A 101 -4.84 12.98 1.56
N ILE A 102 -5.18 12.02 2.41
CA ILE A 102 -6.42 11.27 2.37
C ILE A 102 -6.98 11.12 3.78
N LEU A 103 -8.29 10.86 3.85
CA LEU A 103 -8.91 10.37 5.06
C LEU A 103 -9.00 8.85 4.94
N LEU A 104 -8.44 8.14 5.93
CA LEU A 104 -8.57 6.69 6.04
C LEU A 104 -9.21 6.37 7.40
N ASN A 105 -10.30 5.61 7.37
CA ASN A 105 -10.95 5.16 8.59
C ASN A 105 -10.38 3.78 8.98
N LEU A 106 -9.35 3.77 9.83
CA LEU A 106 -8.73 2.54 10.29
C LEU A 106 -9.67 1.66 11.13
N ASP A 107 -10.73 2.23 11.73
CA ASP A 107 -11.68 1.46 12.56
C ASP A 107 -12.59 0.59 11.69
N ILE A 108 -13.04 1.10 10.54
CA ILE A 108 -13.77 0.30 9.54
C ILE A 108 -12.90 -0.88 9.09
N ARG A 109 -11.63 -0.62 8.78
CA ARG A 109 -10.68 -1.66 8.37
C ARG A 109 -10.43 -2.68 9.48
N LYS A 110 -10.24 -2.23 10.74
CA LYS A 110 -10.06 -3.12 11.90
C LYS A 110 -11.29 -4.02 12.09
N LYS A 111 -12.49 -3.45 11.97
CA LYS A 111 -13.75 -4.20 12.02
C LYS A 111 -13.82 -5.24 10.89
N HIS A 112 -13.47 -4.88 9.67
CA HIS A 112 -13.49 -5.82 8.54
C HIS A 112 -12.51 -6.99 8.73
N ILE A 113 -11.31 -6.74 9.27
CA ILE A 113 -10.37 -7.82 9.61
C ILE A 113 -10.93 -8.73 10.70
N LEU A 114 -11.62 -8.17 11.70
CA LEU A 114 -12.21 -8.99 12.75
C LEU A 114 -13.35 -9.87 12.22
N GLU A 115 -14.11 -9.38 11.25
CA GLU A 115 -15.26 -10.08 10.68
C GLU A 115 -14.87 -11.09 9.59
N THR A 116 -13.91 -10.76 8.73
CA THR A 116 -13.56 -11.56 7.54
C THR A 116 -12.13 -12.12 7.57
N GLY A 117 -11.25 -11.55 8.41
CA GLY A 117 -9.80 -11.83 8.45
C GLY A 117 -9.02 -11.39 7.22
N TYR A 118 -9.69 -10.80 6.24
CA TYR A 118 -9.08 -10.19 5.08
C TYR A 118 -9.04 -8.68 5.29
N PRO A 119 -7.87 -8.05 5.08
CA PRO A 119 -7.75 -6.60 5.21
C PRO A 119 -8.27 -5.93 3.93
N GLU A 120 -9.55 -6.10 3.64
CA GLU A 120 -10.26 -5.47 2.53
C GLU A 120 -11.18 -4.35 3.04
N ASP A 121 -11.36 -3.31 2.25
CA ASP A 121 -12.35 -2.25 2.43
C ASP A 121 -13.02 -1.99 1.07
N GLY A 122 -14.23 -2.54 0.88
CA GLY A 122 -14.87 -2.60 -0.43
C GLY A 122 -14.05 -3.46 -1.42
N SER A 123 -13.72 -2.90 -2.60
CA SER A 123 -12.87 -3.56 -3.61
C SER A 123 -11.37 -3.37 -3.38
N PHE A 124 -10.98 -2.68 -2.30
CA PHE A 124 -9.58 -2.36 -2.02
C PHE A 124 -9.03 -3.30 -0.96
N HIS A 125 -7.95 -4.00 -1.29
CA HIS A 125 -7.12 -4.62 -0.28
C HIS A 125 -6.20 -3.56 0.33
N ILE A 126 -6.19 -3.40 1.66
CA ILE A 126 -5.34 -2.45 2.40
C ILE A 126 -4.49 -3.22 3.42
N GLY A 127 -3.31 -3.70 3.03
CA GLY A 127 -2.40 -4.48 3.89
C GLY A 127 -1.33 -3.62 4.57
N LEU A 128 -0.95 -3.92 5.81
CA LEU A 128 0.25 -3.32 6.42
C LEU A 128 1.48 -4.03 5.86
N ILE A 129 2.34 -3.32 5.14
CA ILE A 129 3.50 -3.93 4.48
C ILE A 129 4.82 -3.62 5.17
N GLY A 130 4.87 -2.59 6.00
CA GLY A 130 6.03 -2.26 6.82
C GLY A 130 5.91 -0.90 7.51
N TRP A 131 7.07 -0.33 7.84
CA TRP A 131 7.20 0.96 8.52
C TRP A 131 8.27 1.82 7.86
N THR A 132 8.24 3.12 8.11
CA THR A 132 9.23 4.07 7.62
C THR A 132 9.52 5.15 8.66
N HIS A 133 10.76 5.62 8.71
CA HIS A 133 11.15 6.83 9.45
C HIS A 133 11.24 8.06 8.56
N MET A 134 10.89 7.94 7.28
CA MET A 134 10.97 9.04 6.34
C MET A 134 9.81 10.01 6.54
N THR A 135 10.13 11.30 6.43
CA THR A 135 9.11 12.33 6.33
C THR A 135 8.46 12.29 4.96
N ARG A 136 7.33 12.98 4.82
CA ARG A 136 6.63 13.13 3.54
C ARG A 136 7.56 13.66 2.44
N GLU A 137 8.31 14.72 2.71
CA GLU A 137 9.24 15.33 1.76
C GLU A 137 10.34 14.34 1.34
N GLY A 138 10.81 13.52 2.29
CA GLY A 138 11.76 12.46 2.01
C GLY A 138 11.20 11.39 1.06
N ILE A 139 9.94 10.98 1.26
CA ILE A 139 9.26 10.03 0.39
C ILE A 139 9.00 10.65 -1.00
N ASP A 140 8.57 11.91 -1.04
CA ASP A 140 8.36 12.66 -2.27
C ASP A 140 9.65 12.76 -3.09
N GLY A 141 10.78 13.05 -2.43
CA GLY A 141 12.11 13.08 -3.06
C GLY A 141 12.56 11.72 -3.63
N ILE A 142 12.27 10.61 -2.95
CA ILE A 142 12.52 9.26 -3.51
C ILE A 142 11.65 9.05 -4.75
N GLY A 143 10.37 9.40 -4.69
CA GLY A 143 9.45 9.29 -5.81
C GLY A 143 9.95 10.06 -7.03
N ASP A 144 10.40 11.29 -6.84
CA ASP A 144 10.98 12.13 -7.90
C ASP A 144 12.25 11.52 -8.48
N SER A 145 13.14 11.00 -7.63
CA SER A 145 14.35 10.31 -8.10
C SER A 145 14.01 9.08 -8.95
N ILE A 146 13.00 8.30 -8.55
CA ILE A 146 12.56 7.14 -9.33
C ILE A 146 11.97 7.58 -10.67
N MET A 147 11.21 8.68 -10.68
CA MET A 147 10.56 9.21 -11.90
C MET A 147 11.58 9.66 -12.95
N LYS A 148 12.70 10.26 -12.55
CA LYS A 148 13.79 10.66 -13.45
C LYS A 148 14.35 9.48 -14.25
N ASP A 149 14.48 8.32 -13.59
CA ASP A 149 15.01 7.10 -14.20
C ASP A 149 13.92 6.11 -14.64
N PHE A 150 12.64 6.52 -14.59
CA PHE A 150 11.52 5.60 -14.80
C PHE A 150 11.39 5.18 -16.27
N GLY A 151 11.68 6.10 -17.19
CA GLY A 151 11.49 5.92 -18.62
C GLY A 151 10.02 5.84 -19.03
N LYS A 152 9.76 5.31 -20.23
CA LYS A 152 8.40 5.27 -20.81
C LYS A 152 7.51 4.28 -20.04
N TYR A 153 6.31 4.72 -19.66
CA TYR A 153 5.31 3.87 -18.98
C TYR A 153 4.84 2.75 -19.92
N THR A 154 4.84 1.52 -19.40
CA THR A 154 4.34 0.32 -20.10
C THR A 154 3.67 -0.62 -19.12
N LEU A 155 2.58 -1.29 -19.53
CA LEU A 155 1.83 -2.19 -18.65
C LEU A 155 2.68 -3.35 -18.10
N LEU A 156 3.68 -3.82 -18.86
CA LEU A 156 4.48 -4.98 -18.49
C LEU A 156 5.75 -4.65 -17.68
N TRP A 157 6.42 -3.52 -17.97
CA TRP A 157 7.79 -3.30 -17.47
C TRP A 157 7.95 -2.04 -16.64
N ASN A 158 7.25 -0.97 -16.96
CA ASN A 158 7.38 0.34 -16.29
C ASN A 158 5.98 0.80 -15.92
N ASN A 159 5.40 0.11 -14.94
CA ASN A 159 4.03 0.32 -14.48
C ASN A 159 4.01 0.81 -13.02
N CYS A 160 2.80 1.08 -12.51
CA CYS A 160 2.59 1.50 -11.12
C CYS A 160 3.13 0.50 -10.10
N GLN A 161 3.06 -0.80 -10.36
CA GLN A 161 3.54 -1.83 -9.42
C GLN A 161 5.06 -1.77 -9.27
N ARG A 162 5.80 -1.69 -10.40
CA ARG A 162 7.26 -1.58 -10.37
C ARG A 162 7.71 -0.27 -9.74
N PHE A 163 7.02 0.83 -10.04
CA PHE A 163 7.28 2.12 -9.40
C PHE A 163 7.18 2.00 -7.88
N LEU A 164 6.06 1.48 -7.38
CA LEU A 164 5.79 1.38 -5.95
C LEU A 164 6.73 0.38 -5.26
N ARG A 165 7.14 -0.70 -5.92
CA ARG A 165 8.20 -1.57 -5.40
C ARG A 165 9.52 -0.85 -5.19
N LYS A 166 9.96 -0.05 -6.17
CA LYS A 166 11.16 0.79 -6.01
C LYS A 166 10.98 1.82 -4.88
N LEU A 167 9.80 2.44 -4.81
CA LEU A 167 9.49 3.42 -3.77
C LEU A 167 9.55 2.79 -2.38
N TYR A 168 8.95 1.60 -2.20
CA TYR A 168 8.97 0.86 -0.94
C TYR A 168 10.39 0.47 -0.52
N GLU A 169 11.19 -0.04 -1.45
CA GLU A 169 12.60 -0.39 -1.18
C GLU A 169 13.42 0.82 -0.71
N GLY A 170 13.11 2.02 -1.22
CA GLY A 170 13.73 3.26 -0.80
C GLY A 170 13.28 3.74 0.58
N LEU A 171 11.99 3.62 0.90
CA LEU A 171 11.43 4.19 2.14
C LEU A 171 11.37 3.23 3.34
N ARG A 172 11.44 1.91 3.12
CA ARG A 172 11.23 0.94 4.20
C ARG A 172 12.28 1.07 5.31
N ASN A 173 11.84 0.91 6.55
CA ASN A 173 12.74 0.68 7.67
C ASN A 173 13.35 -0.73 7.57
N LYS A 174 14.62 -0.82 7.17
CA LYS A 174 15.33 -2.10 7.00
C LYS A 174 15.61 -2.84 8.31
N GLN A 175 15.45 -2.18 9.46
CA GLN A 175 15.61 -2.80 10.79
C GLN A 175 14.28 -3.36 11.32
N ALA A 176 13.15 -2.96 10.72
CA ALA A 176 11.84 -3.49 11.09
C ALA A 176 11.67 -4.93 10.56
N PRO A 177 10.91 -5.78 11.28
CA PRO A 177 10.52 -7.09 10.76
C PRO A 177 9.64 -6.95 9.51
N GLU A 178 9.53 -8.01 8.71
CA GLU A 178 8.52 -8.05 7.64
C GLU A 178 7.11 -8.13 8.25
N ALA A 179 6.24 -7.21 7.86
CA ALA A 179 4.84 -7.19 8.30
C ALA A 179 4.06 -8.40 7.75
N ALA A 180 2.98 -8.78 8.42
CA ALA A 180 2.19 -9.97 8.06
C ALA A 180 1.68 -9.94 6.61
N ASP A 181 1.33 -8.75 6.09
CA ASP A 181 0.76 -8.61 4.75
C ASP A 181 1.82 -8.34 3.67
N TYR A 182 3.12 -8.27 4.01
CA TYR A 182 4.19 -7.98 3.05
C TYR A 182 4.26 -8.97 1.87
N LEU A 183 3.97 -10.25 2.15
CA LEU A 183 3.95 -11.29 1.10
C LEU A 183 2.89 -11.04 0.03
N TRP A 184 1.85 -10.28 0.32
CA TRP A 184 0.78 -9.99 -0.62
C TRP A 184 1.18 -8.86 -1.58
N PHE A 185 2.04 -7.96 -1.12
CA PHE A 185 2.67 -6.92 -1.92
C PHE A 185 3.84 -7.42 -2.77
N ARG A 186 4.59 -8.43 -2.29
CA ARG A 186 5.75 -8.97 -3.01
C ARG A 186 5.37 -9.79 -4.26
N LYS A 187 4.14 -10.28 -4.35
CA LYS A 187 3.64 -11.06 -5.50
C LYS A 187 3.48 -10.16 -6.71
#